data_AF-A0A847GRD0-F1
#
_entry.id   AF-A0A847GRD0-F1
#
_cell.length_a   1.000
_cell.length_b   1.000
_cell.length_c   1.000
_cell.angle_alpha   90.00
_cell.angle_beta   90.00
_cell.angle_gamma   90.00
#
_symmetry.space_group_name_H-M   'P 1'
#
loop_
_entity.id
_entity.type
_entity.pdbx_description
1 polymer ?
#
loop_
_entity_poly.entity_id
_entity_poly.type
_entity_poly.pdbx_seq_one_letter_code
_entity_poly.pdbx_strand_id
1 'polypeptide(L)' 'MTTTTKPDTRPAKWIHVTLPRCPACGSTRLRANHTEKRASGAVVRHSRCRECGQKVRVVLE' A
#
# COMPACT_ATOMS: atom_id res chain seq x y z
N MET A 1 6.58 28.07 22.30
CA MET A 1 7.23 28.09 20.96
C MET A 1 6.14 27.85 19.93
N THR A 2 5.73 28.88 19.20
CA THR A 2 4.65 28.82 18.19
C THR A 2 5.29 28.63 16.82
N THR A 3 5.19 27.43 16.24
CA THR A 3 5.66 27.16 14.87
C THR A 3 4.60 27.61 13.87
N THR A 4 4.87 28.72 13.18
CA THR A 4 4.06 29.19 12.05
C THR A 4 4.39 28.37 10.81
N THR A 5 3.57 27.35 10.52
CA THR A 5 3.66 26.60 9.27
C THR A 5 3.11 27.47 8.14
N LYS A 6 3.98 27.97 7.26
CA LYS A 6 3.54 28.66 6.03
C LYS A 6 2.84 27.65 5.11
N PRO A 7 1.69 27.99 4.51
CA PRO A 7 0.99 27.08 3.60
C PRO A 7 1.84 26.82 2.36
N ASP A 8 2.04 25.54 2.02
CA ASP A 8 2.82 25.12 0.86
C ASP A 8 2.01 25.36 -0.42
N THR A 9 2.35 26.42 -1.17
CA THR A 9 1.64 26.85 -2.39
C THR A 9 1.99 26.02 -3.63
N ARG A 10 2.73 24.91 -3.48
CA ARG A 10 3.12 24.06 -4.62
C ARG A 10 1.92 23.20 -5.04
N PRO A 11 1.69 22.97 -6.34
CA PRO A 11 0.68 22.02 -6.77
C PRO A 11 0.97 20.66 -6.13
N ALA A 12 -0.04 20.07 -5.46
CA ALA A 12 0.11 18.81 -4.76
C ALA A 12 0.55 17.71 -5.75
N LYS A 13 1.85 17.38 -5.74
CA LYS A 13 2.46 16.32 -6.58
C LYS A 13 2.15 14.91 -6.08
N TRP A 14 1.48 14.79 -4.93
CA TRP A 14 1.31 13.55 -4.21
C TRP A 14 -0.17 13.23 -4.10
N ILE A 15 -0.53 12.01 -4.47
CA ILE A 15 -1.85 11.45 -4.21
C ILE A 15 -1.80 10.62 -2.91
N HIS A 16 -2.82 10.75 -2.09
CA HIS A 16 -2.98 9.89 -0.92
C HIS A 16 -3.51 8.54 -1.38
N VAL A 17 -2.77 7.47 -1.07
CA VAL A 17 -3.18 6.10 -1.38
C VAL A 17 -3.31 5.34 -0.08
N THR A 18 -4.45 4.66 0.11
CA THR A 18 -4.66 3.82 1.28
C THR A 18 -3.86 2.53 1.14
N LEU A 19 -3.02 2.24 2.15
CA LEU A 19 -2.24 1.00 2.20
C LEU A 19 -3.19 -0.21 2.35
N PRO A 20 -2.98 -1.30 1.59
CA PRO A 20 -3.77 -2.51 1.73
C PRO A 20 -3.59 -3.11 3.12
N ARG A 21 -4.70 -3.55 3.72
CA ARG A 21 -4.74 -4.21 5.02
C ARG A 21 -4.81 -5.72 4.86
N CYS A 22 -4.23 -6.46 5.81
CA CYS A 22 -4.39 -7.90 5.87
C CYS A 22 -5.87 -8.24 6.18
N PRO A 23 -6.53 -9.12 5.42
CA PRO A 23 -7.94 -9.44 5.63
C PRO A 23 -8.22 -10.20 6.94
N ALA A 24 -7.22 -10.86 7.54
CA ALA A 24 -7.42 -11.60 8.78
C ALA A 24 -7.16 -10.80 10.04
N CYS A 25 -6.12 -9.96 10.08
CA CYS A 25 -5.74 -9.22 11.28
C CYS A 25 -5.85 -7.70 11.13
N GLY A 26 -6.20 -7.18 9.95
CA GLY A 26 -6.30 -5.74 9.69
C GLY A 26 -4.95 -5.01 9.60
N SER A 27 -3.83 -5.69 9.84
CA SER A 27 -2.49 -5.07 9.81
C SER A 27 -2.11 -4.56 8.43
N THR A 28 -1.48 -3.40 8.36
CA THR A 28 -0.89 -2.83 7.13
C THR A 28 0.52 -3.34 6.85
N ARG A 29 1.10 -4.15 7.76
CA ARG A 29 2.45 -4.70 7.63
C ARG A 29 2.48 -5.89 6.66
N LEU A 30 2.25 -5.62 5.39
CA LEU A 30 2.35 -6.60 4.31
C LEU A 30 3.74 -6.54 3.68
N ARG A 31 4.45 -7.68 3.64
CA ARG A 31 5.71 -7.84 2.91
C ARG A 31 5.40 -8.40 1.52
N ALA A 32 5.64 -7.61 0.48
CA ALA A 32 5.59 -8.10 -0.89
C ALA A 32 6.79 -9.03 -1.16
N ASN A 33 6.53 -10.20 -1.75
CA ASN A 33 7.56 -11.17 -2.11
C ASN A 33 7.89 -11.09 -3.60
N HIS A 34 6.86 -11.09 -4.46
CA HIS A 34 7.01 -10.93 -5.90
C HIS A 34 5.74 -10.32 -6.52
N THR A 35 5.90 -9.75 -7.71
CA THR A 35 4.80 -9.15 -8.50
C THR A 35 4.67 -9.94 -9.80
N GLU A 36 3.45 -10.34 -10.11
CA GLU A 36 3.09 -11.09 -11.32
C GLU A 36 2.22 -10.20 -12.20
N LYS A 37 2.57 -10.06 -13.47
CA LYS A 37 1.71 -9.41 -14.47
C LYS A 37 0.89 -10.50 -15.17
N ARG A 38 -0.43 -10.41 -15.11
CA ARG A 38 -1.33 -11.35 -15.78
C ARG A 38 -1.56 -10.93 -17.23
N ALA A 39 -1.89 -11.90 -18.08
CA ALA A 39 -2.22 -11.67 -19.49
C ALA A 39 -3.41 -10.71 -19.68
N SER A 40 -4.29 -10.60 -18.67
CA SER A 40 -5.39 -9.63 -18.63
C SER A 40 -4.97 -8.18 -18.36
N GLY A 41 -3.67 -7.91 -18.19
CA GLY A 41 -3.15 -6.59 -17.80
C GLY A 41 -3.11 -6.32 -16.30
N ALA A 42 -3.82 -7.13 -15.49
CA ALA A 42 -3.84 -6.98 -14.04
C ALA A 42 -2.47 -7.30 -13.41
N VAL A 43 -2.05 -6.49 -12.45
CA VAL A 43 -0.78 -6.67 -11.74
C VAL A 43 -1.06 -7.21 -10.34
N VAL A 44 -0.66 -8.45 -10.06
CA VAL A 44 -0.90 -9.10 -8.76
C VAL A 44 0.38 -9.10 -7.94
N ARG A 45 0.35 -8.47 -6.77
CA ARG A 45 1.44 -8.55 -5.78
C ARG A 45 1.16 -9.65 -4.77
N HIS A 46 2.00 -10.68 -4.79
CA HIS A 46 1.98 -11.75 -3.80
C HIS A 46 2.70 -11.28 -2.55
N SER A 47 1.94 -11.09 -1.48
CA SER A 47 2.41 -10.55 -0.21
C SER A 47 2.18 -11.52 0.95
N ARG A 48 2.88 -11.31 2.05
CA ARG A 48 2.66 -12.01 3.31
C ARG A 48 2.54 -11.01 4.45
N CYS A 49 1.51 -11.14 5.28
CA CYS A 49 1.40 -10.34 6.50
C CYS A 49 2.52 -10.72 7.47
N ARG A 50 3.22 -9.72 7.99
CA ARG A 50 4.30 -9.93 8.97
C ARG A 50 3.81 -10.17 10.38
N GLU A 51 2.54 -9.90 10.66
CA GLU A 51 1.96 -10.09 12.00
C GLU A 51 1.27 -11.44 12.13
N CYS A 52 0.28 -11.75 11.28
CA CYS A 52 -0.41 -13.05 11.33
C CYS A 52 0.21 -14.12 10.42
N GLY A 53 1.18 -13.77 9.57
CA GLY A 53 1.81 -14.73 8.64
C GLY A 53 0.98 -15.12 7.42
N GLN A 54 -0.25 -14.61 7.27
CA GLN A 54 -1.15 -14.96 6.17
C GLN A 54 -0.62 -14.50 4.81
N LYS A 55 -0.79 -15.35 3.79
CA LYS A 55 -0.52 -15.01 2.40
C LYS A 55 -1.67 -14.15 1.86
N VAL A 56 -1.34 -12.98 1.31
CA VAL A 56 -2.29 -11.99 0.81
C VAL A 56 -1.92 -11.66 -0.64
N ARG A 57 -2.90 -11.65 -1.54
CA ARG A 57 -2.71 -11.25 -2.93
C ARG A 57 -3.33 -9.87 -3.10
N VAL A 58 -2.52 -8.89 -3.46
CA VAL A 58 -2.98 -7.52 -3.74
C VAL A 58 -3.10 -7.39 -5.25
N VAL A 59 -4.32 -7.26 -5.75
CA VAL A 59 -4.58 -6.98 -7.17
C VAL A 59 -4.49 -5.47 -7.38
N LEU A 60 -3.61 -5.04 -8.27
CA LEU A 60 -3.47 -3.67 -8.74
C LEU A 60 -4.06 -3.66 -10.15
N GLU A 61 -5.20 -3.01 -10.30
CA GLU A 61 -5.86 -2.72 -11.58
C GLU A 61 -5.43 -1.35 -12.09
#